data_AF-A0A091B1F7-F1
#
_entry.id   AF-A0A091B1F7-F1
#
_cell.length_a   1.000
_cell.length_b   1.000
_cell.length_c   1.000
_cell.angle_alpha   90.00
_cell.angle_beta   90.00
_cell.angle_gamma   90.00
#
_symmetry.space_group_name_H-M   'P 1'
#
loop_
_entity.id
_entity.type
_entity.pdbx_description
1 polymer ?
#
loop_
_entity_poly.entity_id
_entity_poly.type
_entity_poly.pdbx_seq_one_letter_code
_entity_poly.pdbx_strand_id
1 'polypeptide(L)'
;MADTEPGAAAGAGKLGDDTQAVLQAARDTAGAYVGALHALRQLFAAEVGLARDALVQALVFLLLAMVMVATAYGLLTALLVAGIRSLGAPWPLAIAIPLLLSAGLAWLGVLRAKSLLRHADFEGTRRQIKLGLQGLPDQDAAP
;
A
#
# COMPACT_ATOMS: atom_id res chain seq x y z
N MET A 1 -56.89 42.96 -30.76
CA MET A 1 -55.90 43.88 -30.16
C MET A 1 -55.49 43.20 -28.85
N ALA A 2 -54.19 42.99 -28.66
CA ALA A 2 -53.61 41.91 -27.86
C ALA A 2 -53.91 41.96 -26.35
N ASP A 3 -54.23 40.78 -25.79
CA ASP A 3 -54.20 40.48 -24.36
C ASP A 3 -52.75 40.44 -23.86
N THR A 4 -52.47 41.11 -22.74
CA THR A 4 -51.18 41.05 -22.03
C THR A 4 -51.39 40.47 -20.63
N GLU A 5 -50.89 39.26 -20.41
CA GLU A 5 -50.97 38.52 -19.15
C GLU A 5 -50.16 39.19 -18.01
N PRO A 6 -50.75 39.45 -16.82
CA PRO A 6 -50.04 40.01 -15.68
C PRO A 6 -49.34 38.96 -14.78
N GLY A 7 -49.20 37.70 -15.26
CA GLY A 7 -48.65 36.59 -14.47
C GLY A 7 -47.14 36.37 -14.56
N ALA A 8 -46.46 36.94 -15.57
CA ALA A 8 -45.07 36.60 -15.87
C ALA A 8 -44.03 37.22 -14.91
N ALA A 9 -44.35 38.35 -14.25
CA ALA A 9 -43.40 39.08 -13.42
C ALA A 9 -43.34 38.59 -11.95
N ALA A 10 -44.44 38.02 -11.42
CA ALA A 10 -44.50 37.56 -10.03
C ALA A 10 -43.79 36.21 -9.79
N GLY A 11 -43.69 35.36 -10.83
CA GLY A 11 -42.98 34.08 -10.76
C GLY A 11 -41.46 34.21 -10.82
N ALA A 12 -40.94 35.26 -11.45
CA ALA A 12 -39.50 35.44 -11.67
C ALA A 12 -38.71 35.78 -10.39
N GLY A 13 -39.32 36.51 -9.43
CA GLY A 13 -38.68 36.84 -8.14
C GLY A 13 -38.60 35.66 -7.18
N LYS A 14 -39.70 34.90 -7.04
CA LYS A 14 -39.77 33.74 -6.13
C LYS A 14 -38.84 32.60 -6.58
N LEU A 15 -38.69 32.41 -7.89
CA LEU A 15 -37.77 31.41 -8.45
C LEU A 15 -36.30 31.81 -8.21
N GLY A 16 -35.98 33.11 -8.23
CA GLY A 16 -34.66 33.63 -7.87
C GLY A 16 -34.29 33.31 -6.42
N ASP A 17 -35.20 33.59 -5.48
CA ASP A 17 -34.98 33.31 -4.05
C ASP A 17 -34.82 31.80 -3.77
N ASP A 18 -35.62 30.95 -4.41
CA ASP A 18 -35.50 29.49 -4.30
C ASP A 18 -34.16 28.98 -4.86
N THR A 19 -33.69 29.54 -5.99
CA THR A 19 -32.37 29.19 -6.54
C THR A 19 -31.21 29.64 -5.65
N GLN A 20 -31.34 30.80 -5.00
CA GLN A 20 -30.34 31.29 -4.07
C GLN A 20 -30.30 30.43 -2.79
N ALA A 21 -31.45 29.99 -2.29
CA ALA A 21 -31.54 29.06 -1.17
C ALA A 21 -30.92 27.69 -1.49
N VAL A 22 -31.18 27.15 -2.69
CA VAL A 22 -30.55 25.89 -3.16
C VAL A 22 -29.05 26.04 -3.32
N LEU A 23 -28.57 27.17 -3.86
CA LEU A 23 -27.14 27.45 -3.99
C LEU A 23 -26.46 27.57 -2.62
N GLN A 24 -27.13 28.20 -1.65
CA GLN A 24 -26.65 28.30 -0.27
C GLN A 24 -26.54 26.91 0.37
N ALA A 25 -27.60 26.09 0.28
CA ALA A 25 -27.59 24.72 0.78
C ALA A 25 -26.53 23.84 0.10
N ALA A 26 -26.29 24.04 -1.21
CA ALA A 26 -25.23 23.36 -1.93
C ALA A 26 -23.83 23.78 -1.43
N ARG A 27 -23.61 25.07 -1.14
CA ARG A 27 -22.35 25.58 -0.56
C ARG A 27 -22.11 25.03 0.84
N ASP A 28 -23.14 25.00 1.68
CA ASP A 28 -23.06 24.48 3.04
C ASP A 28 -22.77 22.97 3.03
N THR A 29 -23.42 22.24 2.12
CA THR A 29 -23.17 20.82 1.87
C THR A 29 -21.74 20.58 1.38
N ALA A 30 -21.26 21.37 0.42
CA ALA A 30 -19.88 21.30 -0.06
C ALA A 30 -18.87 21.58 1.06
N GLY A 31 -19.13 22.58 1.91
CA GLY A 31 -18.33 22.87 3.10
C GLY A 31 -18.28 21.69 4.08
N ALA A 32 -19.42 21.02 4.31
CA ALA A 32 -19.49 19.83 5.16
C ALA A 32 -18.70 18.65 4.58
N TYR A 33 -18.77 18.41 3.26
CA TYR A 33 -17.95 17.39 2.59
C TYR A 33 -16.46 17.69 2.68
N VAL A 34 -16.05 18.95 2.52
CA VAL A 34 -14.64 19.35 2.68
C VAL A 34 -14.16 19.10 4.11
N GLY A 35 -14.97 19.42 5.12
CA GLY A 35 -14.67 19.12 6.51
C GLY A 35 -14.53 17.61 6.77
N ALA A 36 -15.45 16.79 6.24
CA ALA A 36 -15.40 15.34 6.36
C ALA A 36 -14.15 14.74 5.68
N LEU A 37 -13.76 15.25 4.50
CA LEU A 37 -12.52 14.86 3.84
C LEU A 37 -11.28 15.22 4.65
N HIS A 38 -11.26 16.37 5.32
CA HIS A 38 -10.16 16.75 6.18
C HIS A 38 -10.00 15.79 7.37
N ALA A 39 -11.11 15.45 8.04
CA ALA A 39 -11.11 14.48 9.14
C ALA A 39 -10.66 13.08 8.68
N LEU A 40 -11.14 12.61 7.51
CA LEU A 40 -10.70 11.34 6.92
C LEU A 40 -9.19 11.33 6.61
N ARG A 41 -8.64 12.42 6.08
CA ARG A 41 -7.20 12.55 5.82
C ARG A 41 -6.39 12.48 7.12
N GLN A 42 -6.87 13.11 8.19
CA GLN A 42 -6.19 13.10 9.47
C GLN A 42 -6.23 11.72 10.13
N LEU A 43 -7.38 11.02 10.07
CA LEU A 43 -7.49 9.63 10.53
C LEU A 43 -6.56 8.70 9.74
N PHE A 44 -6.55 8.83 8.41
CA PHE A 44 -5.65 8.04 7.56
C PHE A 44 -4.17 8.27 7.91
N ALA A 45 -3.77 9.52 8.15
CA ALA A 45 -2.41 9.83 8.58
C ALA A 45 -2.06 9.18 9.94
N ALA A 46 -3.01 9.14 10.88
CA ALA A 46 -2.83 8.48 12.17
C ALA A 46 -2.69 6.96 12.02
N GLU A 47 -3.52 6.32 11.20
CA GLU A 47 -3.44 4.88 10.89
C GLU A 47 -2.10 4.51 10.24
N VAL A 48 -1.61 5.36 9.31
CA VAL A 48 -0.28 5.17 8.70
C VAL A 48 0.84 5.27 9.74
N GLY A 49 0.71 6.18 10.71
CA GLY A 49 1.65 6.30 11.83
C GLY A 49 1.70 5.02 12.69
N LEU A 50 0.54 4.54 13.11
CA LEU A 50 0.40 3.28 13.88
C LEU A 50 0.96 2.08 13.09
N ALA A 51 0.62 1.97 11.80
CA ALA A 51 1.10 0.90 10.94
C ALA A 51 2.63 0.94 10.77
N ARG A 52 3.21 2.14 10.65
CA ARG A 52 4.66 2.32 10.55
C ARG A 52 5.38 1.85 11.81
N ASP A 53 4.88 2.21 12.98
CA ASP A 53 5.53 1.83 14.24
C ASP A 53 5.46 0.31 14.46
N ALA A 54 4.30 -0.29 14.19
CA ALA A 54 4.14 -1.75 14.22
C ALA A 54 5.04 -2.45 13.18
N LEU A 55 5.18 -1.89 11.98
CA LEU A 55 6.06 -2.43 10.93
C LEU A 55 7.53 -2.38 11.34
N VAL A 56 7.99 -1.28 11.94
CA VAL A 56 9.38 -1.17 12.44
C VAL A 56 9.64 -2.21 13.53
N GLN A 57 8.72 -2.36 14.47
CA GLN A 57 8.83 -3.38 15.51
C GLN A 57 8.86 -4.80 14.90
N ALA A 58 7.98 -5.08 13.94
CA ALA A 58 7.96 -6.36 13.23
C ALA A 58 9.27 -6.63 12.47
N LEU A 59 9.87 -5.62 11.85
CA LEU A 59 11.18 -5.73 11.17
C LEU A 59 12.31 -6.05 12.15
N VAL A 60 12.31 -5.46 13.34
CA VAL A 60 13.28 -5.79 14.40
C VAL A 60 13.14 -7.26 14.78
N PHE A 61 11.93 -7.73 15.12
CA PHE A 61 11.71 -9.14 15.44
C PHE A 61 12.03 -10.08 14.28
N LEU A 62 11.75 -9.69 13.04
CA LEU A 62 12.11 -10.45 11.84
C LEU A 62 13.63 -10.62 11.72
N LEU A 63 14.41 -9.56 11.97
CA LEU A 63 15.87 -9.64 11.96
C LEU A 63 16.40 -10.55 13.08
N LEU A 64 15.89 -10.42 14.30
CA LEU A 64 16.26 -11.31 15.40
C LEU A 64 15.92 -12.77 15.08
N ALA A 65 14.72 -13.03 14.56
CA ALA A 65 14.29 -14.35 14.14
C ALA A 65 15.21 -14.90 13.03
N MET A 66 15.60 -14.07 12.06
CA MET A 66 16.51 -14.48 10.98
C MET A 66 17.88 -14.92 11.51
N VAL A 67 18.44 -14.18 12.48
CA VAL A 67 19.71 -14.57 13.13
C VAL A 67 19.55 -15.90 13.88
N MET A 68 18.48 -16.07 14.65
CA MET A 68 18.21 -17.32 15.37
C MET A 68 18.01 -18.51 14.43
N VAL A 69 17.28 -18.32 13.32
CA VAL A 69 17.10 -19.34 12.29
C VAL A 69 18.44 -19.71 11.64
N ALA A 70 19.28 -18.72 11.34
CA ALA A 70 20.61 -18.96 10.79
C ALA A 70 21.49 -19.78 11.75
N THR A 71 21.51 -19.42 13.04
CA THR A 71 22.24 -20.17 14.07
C THR A 71 21.71 -21.59 14.22
N ALA A 72 20.39 -21.76 14.33
CA ALA A 72 19.76 -23.07 14.44
C ALA A 72 20.05 -23.95 13.21
N TYR A 73 19.99 -23.37 12.01
CA TYR A 73 20.30 -24.08 10.77
C TYR A 73 21.77 -24.53 10.71
N GLY A 74 22.70 -23.68 11.15
CA GLY A 74 24.12 -24.04 11.25
C GLY A 74 24.35 -25.21 12.21
N LEU A 75 23.74 -25.17 13.40
CA LEU A 75 23.82 -26.26 14.38
C LEU A 75 23.16 -27.54 13.86
N LEU A 76 22.02 -27.44 13.19
CA LEU A 76 21.34 -28.58 12.56
C LEU A 76 22.22 -29.21 11.47
N THR A 77 22.87 -28.39 10.65
CA THR A 77 23.81 -28.86 9.61
C THR A 77 25.00 -29.57 10.24
N ALA A 78 25.61 -29.01 11.28
CA ALA A 78 26.71 -29.63 12.01
C ALA A 78 26.29 -30.97 12.64
N LEU A 79 25.10 -31.02 13.25
CA LEU A 79 24.53 -32.23 13.83
C LEU A 79 24.27 -33.30 12.77
N LEU A 80 23.75 -32.90 11.60
CA LEU A 80 23.53 -33.80 10.47
C LEU A 80 24.85 -34.41 9.98
N VAL A 81 25.88 -33.58 9.79
CA VAL A 81 27.22 -34.05 9.40
C VAL A 81 27.78 -35.01 10.46
N ALA A 82 27.71 -34.66 11.74
CA ALA A 82 28.18 -35.50 12.84
C ALA A 82 27.44 -36.85 12.90
N GLY A 83 26.12 -36.85 12.68
CA GLY A 83 25.30 -38.06 12.61
C GLY A 83 25.61 -38.93 11.41
N ILE A 84 25.83 -38.35 10.23
CA ILE A 84 26.29 -39.11 9.06
C ILE A 84 27.68 -39.70 9.33
N ARG A 85 28.55 -38.97 10.04
CA ARG A 85 29.87 -39.45 10.41
C ARG A 85 29.86 -40.59 11.42
N SER A 86 28.93 -40.59 12.37
CA SER A 86 28.83 -41.70 13.34
C SER A 86 28.40 -43.02 12.69
N LEU A 87 27.78 -42.96 11.50
CA LEU A 87 27.46 -44.12 10.67
C LEU A 87 28.65 -44.64 9.83
N GLY A 88 29.85 -44.06 10.00
CA GLY A 88 31.06 -44.48 9.29
C GLY A 88 31.23 -43.89 7.89
N ALA A 89 30.39 -42.94 7.49
CA ALA A 89 30.47 -42.31 6.17
C ALA A 89 31.75 -41.46 6.00
N PRO A 90 32.31 -41.38 4.78
CA PRO A 90 33.50 -40.58 4.50
C PRO A 90 33.20 -39.07 4.52
N TRP A 91 34.24 -38.24 4.77
CA TRP A 91 34.14 -36.76 4.86
C TRP A 91 33.41 -36.13 3.66
N PRO A 92 33.73 -36.49 2.41
CA PRO A 92 33.10 -35.87 1.25
C PRO A 92 31.60 -36.11 1.21
N LEU A 93 31.15 -37.33 1.54
CA LEU A 93 29.73 -37.69 1.52
C LEU A 93 28.95 -36.95 2.62
N ALA A 94 29.50 -36.88 3.82
CA ALA A 94 28.88 -36.22 4.95
C ALA A 94 28.67 -34.71 4.73
N ILE A 95 29.55 -34.07 3.96
CA ILE A 95 29.44 -32.64 3.60
C ILE A 95 28.58 -32.44 2.35
N ALA A 96 28.69 -33.33 1.35
CA ALA A 96 27.96 -33.22 0.09
C ALA A 96 26.44 -33.25 0.29
N ILE A 97 25.94 -34.07 1.23
CA ILE A 97 24.50 -34.19 1.50
C ILE A 97 23.89 -32.86 1.97
N PRO A 98 24.35 -32.21 3.06
CA PRO A 98 23.85 -30.90 3.45
C PRO A 98 24.06 -29.80 2.41
N LEU A 99 25.14 -29.88 1.61
CA LEU A 99 25.40 -28.93 0.53
C LEU A 99 24.32 -29.01 -0.55
N LEU A 100 23.99 -30.22 -1.01
CA LEU A 100 22.93 -30.44 -2.00
C LEU A 100 21.57 -30.02 -1.45
N LEU A 101 21.28 -30.30 -0.19
CA LEU A 101 20.06 -29.85 0.48
C LEU A 101 19.96 -28.32 0.49
N SER A 102 21.04 -27.64 0.86
CA SER A 102 21.11 -26.16 0.88
C SER A 102 20.93 -25.56 -0.51
N ALA A 103 21.57 -26.15 -1.53
CA ALA A 103 21.41 -25.74 -2.92
C ALA A 103 19.96 -25.90 -3.41
N GLY A 104 19.31 -26.99 -3.04
CA GLY A 104 17.89 -27.24 -3.35
C GLY A 104 16.97 -26.21 -2.69
N LEU A 105 17.16 -25.92 -1.41
CA LEU A 105 16.40 -24.89 -0.70
C LEU A 105 16.62 -23.50 -1.29
N ALA A 106 17.87 -23.15 -1.63
CA ALA A 106 18.19 -21.88 -2.27
C ALA A 106 17.49 -21.75 -3.63
N TRP A 107 17.50 -22.81 -4.45
CA TRP A 107 16.80 -22.84 -5.73
C TRP A 107 15.29 -22.63 -5.57
N LEU A 108 14.65 -23.35 -4.66
CA LEU A 108 13.23 -23.17 -4.33
C LEU A 108 12.94 -21.75 -3.84
N GLY A 109 13.83 -21.18 -3.03
CA GLY A 109 13.77 -19.80 -2.58
C GLY A 109 13.74 -18.81 -3.74
N VAL A 110 14.63 -18.96 -4.72
CA VAL A 110 14.65 -18.12 -5.94
C VAL A 110 13.36 -18.25 -6.73
N LEU A 111 12.83 -19.47 -6.89
CA LEU A 111 11.56 -19.68 -7.60
C LEU A 111 10.39 -18.99 -6.89
N ARG A 112 10.32 -19.09 -5.56
CA ARG A 112 9.29 -18.41 -4.77
C ARG A 112 9.45 -16.90 -4.79
N ALA A 113 10.66 -16.38 -4.67
CA ALA A 113 10.94 -14.95 -4.79
C ALA A 113 10.47 -14.40 -6.14
N LYS A 114 10.80 -15.08 -7.26
CA LYS A 114 10.33 -14.71 -8.60
C LYS A 114 8.80 -14.68 -8.70
N SER A 115 8.12 -15.67 -8.12
CA SER A 115 6.65 -15.72 -8.14
C SER A 115 6.00 -14.63 -7.30
N LEU A 116 6.60 -14.26 -6.17
CA LEU A 116 6.11 -13.17 -5.32
C LEU A 116 6.34 -11.81 -6.00
N LEU A 117 7.54 -11.60 -6.55
CA LEU A 117 7.90 -10.35 -7.24
C LEU A 117 7.02 -10.08 -8.48
N ARG A 118 6.55 -11.11 -9.18
CA ARG A 118 5.62 -10.95 -10.31
C ARG A 118 4.34 -10.19 -9.95
N HIS A 119 3.90 -10.25 -8.69
CA HIS A 119 2.70 -9.54 -8.22
C HIS A 119 3.02 -8.22 -7.50
N ALA A 120 4.31 -7.91 -7.33
CA ALA A 120 4.79 -6.69 -6.68
C ALA A 120 4.99 -5.54 -7.68
N ASP A 121 4.85 -5.79 -8.98
CA ASP A 121 4.79 -4.74 -9.99
C ASP A 121 3.49 -3.96 -9.79
N PHE A 122 3.59 -2.85 -9.05
CA PHE A 122 2.50 -1.91 -8.80
C PHE A 122 2.12 -1.14 -10.08
N GLU A 123 1.87 -1.82 -11.19
CA GLU A 123 1.54 -1.20 -12.48
C GLU A 123 0.32 -0.28 -12.38
N GLY A 124 -0.69 -0.70 -11.60
CA GLY A 124 -1.88 0.10 -11.31
C GLY A 124 -1.55 1.40 -10.58
N THR A 125 -0.77 1.34 -9.50
CA THR A 125 -0.31 2.51 -8.75
C THR A 125 0.58 3.40 -9.60
N ARG A 126 1.48 2.81 -10.41
CA ARG A 126 2.37 3.54 -11.30
C ARG A 126 1.59 4.30 -12.38
N ARG A 127 0.55 3.68 -12.94
CA ARG A 127 -0.38 4.30 -13.88
C ARG A 127 -1.22 5.38 -13.21
N GLN A 128 -1.71 5.16 -12.00
CA GLN A 128 -2.48 6.14 -11.23
C GLN A 128 -1.64 7.37 -10.85
N ILE A 129 -0.40 7.19 -10.41
CA ILE A 129 0.53 8.30 -10.13
C ILE A 129 0.79 9.10 -11.41
N LYS A 130 1.04 8.41 -12.54
CA LYS A 130 1.29 9.08 -13.82
C LYS A 130 0.09 9.91 -14.28
N LEU A 131 -1.14 9.41 -14.11
CA LEU A 131 -2.36 10.15 -14.45
C LEU A 131 -2.64 11.28 -13.45
N GLY A 132 -2.38 11.07 -12.16
CA GLY A 132 -2.55 12.08 -11.11
C GLY A 132 -1.58 13.26 -11.25
N LEU A 133 -0.34 13.03 -11.68
CA LEU A 133 0.64 14.09 -11.96
C LEU A 133 0.28 14.93 -13.21
N GLN A 134 -0.39 14.35 -14.20
CA GLN A 134 -0.79 15.05 -15.43
C GLN A 134 -1.92 16.08 -15.21
N GLY A 135 -2.60 16.03 -14.06
CA GLY A 135 -3.65 16.97 -13.68
C GLY A 135 -3.19 18.15 -12.82
N LEU A 136 -1.89 18.24 -12.47
CA LEU A 136 -1.35 19.41 -11.78
C LEU A 136 -1.04 20.50 -12.82
N PRO A 137 -1.77 21.62 -12.87
CA PRO A 137 -1.36 22.76 -13.68
C PRO A 137 0.02 23.24 -13.20
N ASP A 138 0.90 23.50 -14.15
CA ASP A 138 2.27 23.98 -13.94
C ASP A 138 2.21 25.25 -13.07
N GLN A 139 2.55 25.11 -11.79
CA GLN A 139 2.45 26.20 -10.82
C GLN A 139 3.61 27.21 -10.94
N ASP A 140 4.44 27.05 -11.98
CA ASP A 140 5.56 27.94 -12.32
C ASP A 140 5.25 28.88 -13.50
N ALA A 141 4.02 28.93 -14.00
CA ALA A 141 3.55 29.99 -14.89
C ALA A 141 2.99 31.19 -14.08
N ALA A 142 3.84 31.85 -13.31
CA ALA A 142 3.57 33.21 -12.84
C ALA A 142 4.03 34.22 -13.92
N PRO A 143 3.28 35.31 -14.17
CA PRO A 143 3.61 36.32 -15.18
C PRO A 143 4.90 37.08 -14.89
#